data_AF-A0A3E2CMB2-F1
#
_entry.id   AF-A0A3E2CMB2-F1
#
_cell.length_a   1.000
_cell.length_b   1.000
_cell.length_c   1.000
_cell.angle_alpha   90.00
_cell.angle_beta   90.00
_cell.angle_gamma   90.00
#
_symmetry.space_group_name_H-M   'P 1'
#
loop_
_entity.id
_entity.type
_entity.pdbx_description
1 polymer ?
#
loop_
_entity_poly.entity_id
_entity_poly.type
_entity_poly.pdbx_seq_one_letter_code
_entity_poly.pdbx_strand_id
1 'polypeptide(L)'
;FNVNGDAYAAINQGLNYQRGELAFDKSGKKPNFDNKITRENMQFLKNLYDKDKVIATDFGTDYTQSFGNGQSGMVYAWGWLEGLLKEKYPNVEYGIFPTPTFTKETPFAYDRYNGESTPGINAHQSKEQQAVAQDFIKFILANDAFIRSAVKHLNSFPAKKSLQNDPEILKAPVMAAIQPRVNRLIWPGITPSTVETSSKAAFQNVMQNGQSIDSAVKEAQATMVKDMKNSNFKSAESKYEFFKEHK
;
A
#
# COMPACT_ATOMS: atom_id res chain seq x y z
N PHE A 1 0.82 -18.12 -1.76
CA PHE A 1 0.59 -16.68 -1.61
C PHE A 1 1.69 -16.11 -0.73
N ASN A 2 2.40 -15.07 -1.19
CA ASN A 2 3.47 -14.44 -0.42
C ASN A 2 3.02 -13.08 0.11
N VAL A 3 3.05 -12.94 1.45
CA VAL A 3 2.77 -11.69 2.18
C VAL A 3 3.96 -11.28 3.06
N ASN A 4 5.13 -11.89 2.87
CA ASN A 4 6.31 -11.63 3.66
C ASN A 4 6.88 -10.24 3.37
N GLY A 5 7.69 -9.74 4.30
CA GLY A 5 8.33 -8.45 4.15
C GLY A 5 7.33 -7.29 4.18
N ASP A 6 7.43 -6.39 3.21
CA ASP A 6 6.64 -5.15 3.19
C ASP A 6 5.20 -5.36 2.71
N ALA A 7 4.92 -6.50 2.05
CA ALA A 7 3.57 -6.85 1.62
C ALA A 7 2.60 -6.96 2.81
N TYR A 8 3.07 -7.42 3.97
CA TYR A 8 2.25 -7.52 5.18
C TYR A 8 1.70 -6.16 5.64
N ALA A 9 2.58 -5.16 5.80
CA ALA A 9 2.17 -3.87 6.34
C ALA A 9 1.10 -3.22 5.42
N ALA A 10 1.27 -3.38 4.11
CA ALA A 10 0.34 -2.88 3.13
C ALA A 10 -0.98 -3.67 3.10
N ILE A 11 -0.95 -5.01 3.09
CA ILE A 11 -2.20 -5.81 3.06
C ILE A 11 -3.01 -5.64 4.34
N ASN A 12 -2.37 -5.49 5.51
CA ASN A 12 -3.10 -5.26 6.75
C ASN A 12 -3.91 -3.96 6.72
N GLN A 13 -3.36 -2.89 6.14
CA GLN A 13 -4.10 -1.64 5.96
C GLN A 13 -5.29 -1.83 5.01
N GLY A 14 -5.08 -2.49 3.87
CA GLY A 14 -6.17 -2.83 2.95
C GLY A 14 -7.29 -3.64 3.63
N LEU A 15 -6.94 -4.69 4.39
CA LEU A 15 -7.90 -5.52 5.11
C LEU A 15 -8.65 -4.76 6.21
N ASN A 16 -8.00 -3.83 6.92
CA ASN A 16 -8.66 -2.96 7.88
C ASN A 16 -9.70 -2.07 7.17
N TYR A 17 -9.30 -1.43 6.08
CA TYR A 17 -10.20 -0.55 5.32
C TYR A 17 -11.34 -1.28 4.65
N GLN A 18 -11.13 -2.51 4.17
CA GLN A 18 -12.23 -3.32 3.64
C GLN A 18 -13.34 -3.55 4.68
N ARG A 19 -12.95 -3.54 5.96
CA ARG A 19 -13.83 -3.80 7.11
C ARG A 19 -14.25 -2.54 7.85
N GLY A 20 -13.94 -1.36 7.30
CA GLY A 20 -14.33 -0.07 7.86
C GLY A 20 -13.47 0.41 9.03
N GLU A 21 -12.35 -0.24 9.32
CA GLU A 21 -11.44 0.14 10.40
C GLU A 21 -10.43 1.17 9.88
N LEU A 22 -10.36 2.33 10.55
CA LEU A 22 -9.38 3.37 10.23
C LEU A 22 -8.01 3.07 10.85
N ALA A 23 -6.94 3.50 10.19
CA ALA A 23 -5.58 3.37 10.69
C ALA A 23 -5.26 4.35 11.82
N PHE A 24 -6.05 5.42 11.97
CA PHE A 24 -5.92 6.41 13.03
C PHE A 24 -7.24 6.65 13.75
N ASP A 25 -7.16 7.18 14.96
CA ASP A 25 -8.33 7.57 15.75
C ASP A 25 -9.12 8.73 15.10
N LYS A 26 -10.26 9.09 15.70
CA LYS A 26 -11.12 10.20 15.22
C LYS A 26 -10.39 11.55 15.11
N SER A 27 -9.31 11.76 15.87
CA SER A 27 -8.50 12.98 15.77
C SER A 27 -7.58 12.99 14.55
N GLY A 28 -7.32 11.80 13.99
CA GLY A 28 -6.36 11.54 12.93
C GLY A 28 -4.91 11.62 13.38
N LYS A 29 -4.64 11.70 14.69
CA LYS A 29 -3.28 11.91 15.22
C LYS A 29 -2.70 10.70 15.94
N LYS A 30 -3.54 9.83 16.48
CA LYS A 30 -3.08 8.62 17.18
C LYS A 30 -3.30 7.40 16.30
N PRO A 31 -2.32 6.49 16.22
CA PRO A 31 -2.49 5.23 15.51
C PRO A 31 -3.61 4.41 16.16
N ASN A 32 -4.32 3.64 15.34
CA ASN A 32 -5.40 2.75 15.75
C ASN A 32 -5.10 1.32 15.27
N PHE A 33 -3.99 0.76 15.73
CA PHE A 33 -3.53 -0.58 15.38
C PHE A 33 -4.02 -1.63 16.39
N ASP A 34 -4.02 -1.31 17.68
CA ASP A 34 -4.59 -2.15 18.74
C ASP A 34 -6.13 -2.07 18.74
N ASN A 35 -6.72 -2.78 17.80
CA ASN A 35 -8.17 -2.91 17.65
C ASN A 35 -8.56 -4.35 17.29
N LYS A 36 -9.86 -4.64 17.37
CA LYS A 36 -10.41 -5.98 17.10
C LYS A 36 -10.18 -6.44 15.66
N ILE A 37 -10.33 -5.54 14.68
CA ILE A 37 -10.24 -5.86 13.25
C ILE A 37 -8.81 -6.26 12.86
N THR A 38 -7.80 -5.53 13.32
CA THR A 38 -6.38 -5.88 13.14
C THR A 38 -6.08 -7.27 13.70
N ARG A 39 -6.61 -7.62 14.88
CA ARG A 39 -6.43 -8.95 15.48
C ARG A 39 -7.05 -10.05 14.64
N GLU A 40 -8.26 -9.82 14.14
CA GLU A 40 -8.95 -10.76 13.25
C GLU A 40 -8.24 -10.91 11.90
N ASN A 41 -7.69 -9.83 11.35
CA ASN A 41 -6.90 -9.86 10.11
C ASN A 41 -5.58 -10.62 10.31
N MET A 42 -4.88 -10.39 11.42
CA MET A 42 -3.69 -11.17 11.80
C MET A 42 -4.04 -12.66 11.96
N GLN A 43 -5.18 -12.98 12.60
CA GLN A 43 -5.63 -14.36 12.76
C GLN A 43 -6.03 -15.00 11.43
N PHE A 44 -6.65 -14.25 10.53
CA PHE A 44 -6.96 -14.70 9.17
C PHE A 44 -5.68 -15.07 8.41
N LEU A 45 -4.69 -14.19 8.38
CA LEU A 45 -3.40 -14.46 7.74
C LEU A 45 -2.66 -15.63 8.42
N LYS A 46 -2.73 -15.75 9.75
CA LYS A 46 -2.20 -16.89 10.49
C LYS A 46 -2.90 -18.19 10.12
N ASN A 47 -4.22 -18.19 9.90
CA ASN A 47 -4.95 -19.38 9.45
C ASN A 47 -4.53 -19.82 8.03
N LEU A 48 -4.29 -18.86 7.13
CA LEU A 48 -3.78 -19.17 5.78
C LEU A 48 -2.42 -19.90 5.83
N TYR A 49 -1.63 -19.67 6.88
CA TYR A 49 -0.36 -20.35 7.15
C TYR A 49 -0.54 -21.67 7.94
N ASP A 50 -1.26 -21.64 9.07
CA ASP A 50 -1.36 -22.78 9.99
C ASP A 50 -2.32 -23.86 9.52
N LYS A 51 -3.44 -23.46 8.90
CA LYS A 51 -4.56 -24.35 8.55
C LYS A 51 -4.58 -24.63 7.06
N ASP A 52 -4.61 -23.59 6.25
CA ASP A 52 -4.81 -23.74 4.81
C ASP A 52 -3.50 -24.05 4.06
N LYS A 53 -2.35 -23.77 4.68
CA LYS A 53 -1.00 -24.03 4.13
C LYS A 53 -0.76 -23.37 2.77
N VAL A 54 -1.30 -22.17 2.57
CA VAL A 54 -1.17 -21.40 1.32
C VAL A 54 -0.26 -20.19 1.43
N ILE A 55 0.25 -19.89 2.63
CA ILE A 55 1.33 -18.93 2.90
C ILE A 55 2.49 -19.70 3.50
N ALA A 56 3.73 -19.29 3.22
CA ALA A 56 4.90 -19.79 3.93
C ALA A 56 5.84 -18.64 4.32
N THR A 57 6.38 -18.71 5.53
CA THR A 57 7.22 -17.68 6.16
C THR A 57 8.72 -17.95 6.01
N ASP A 58 9.06 -19.11 5.44
CA ASP A 58 10.42 -19.60 5.17
C ASP A 58 10.95 -19.14 3.80
N PHE A 59 10.07 -18.70 2.89
CA PHE A 59 10.47 -17.94 1.72
C PHE A 59 11.05 -16.58 2.15
N GLY A 60 12.08 -16.12 1.45
CA GLY A 60 12.75 -14.86 1.74
C GLY A 60 11.79 -13.67 1.91
N THR A 61 12.25 -12.62 2.59
CA THR A 61 11.45 -11.42 2.86
C THR A 61 11.22 -10.54 1.64
N ASP A 62 11.81 -10.89 0.49
CA ASP A 62 11.62 -10.23 -0.80
C ASP A 62 10.55 -10.99 -1.62
N TYR A 63 9.30 -10.51 -1.52
CA TYR A 63 8.19 -11.08 -2.29
C TYR A 63 8.36 -10.93 -3.80
N THR A 64 9.13 -9.94 -4.26
CA THR A 64 9.37 -9.69 -5.69
C THR A 64 10.26 -10.78 -6.24
N GLN A 65 11.38 -11.06 -5.56
CA GLN A 65 12.28 -12.14 -5.94
C GLN A 65 11.58 -13.50 -5.89
N SER A 66 10.81 -13.78 -4.84
CA SER A 66 10.11 -15.06 -4.74
C SER A 66 9.06 -15.26 -5.83
N PHE A 67 8.29 -14.23 -6.19
CA PHE A 67 7.32 -14.32 -7.28
C PHE A 67 8.03 -14.45 -8.64
N GLY A 68 9.04 -13.61 -8.90
CA GLY A 68 9.82 -13.63 -10.14
C GLY A 68 10.59 -14.94 -10.39
N ASN A 69 10.95 -15.68 -9.33
CA ASN A 69 11.58 -16.99 -9.44
C ASN A 69 10.59 -18.16 -9.42
N GLY A 70 9.28 -17.91 -9.48
CA GLY A 70 8.25 -18.95 -9.49
C GLY A 70 8.06 -19.68 -8.15
N GLN A 71 8.58 -19.13 -7.04
CA GLN A 71 8.46 -19.72 -5.70
C GLN A 71 7.09 -19.46 -5.06
N SER A 72 6.31 -18.53 -5.61
CA SER A 72 4.97 -18.21 -5.11
C SER A 72 3.98 -18.04 -6.25
N GLY A 73 2.80 -18.64 -6.14
CA GLY A 73 1.76 -18.54 -7.18
C GLY A 73 0.93 -17.25 -7.13
N MET A 74 0.98 -16.49 -6.03
CA MET A 74 0.27 -15.21 -5.87
C MET A 74 1.06 -14.29 -4.95
N VAL A 75 1.00 -12.97 -5.21
CA VAL A 75 1.63 -11.93 -4.40
C VAL A 75 0.72 -10.70 -4.30
N TYR A 76 0.73 -10.02 -3.15
CA TYR A 76 0.12 -8.71 -2.98
C TYR A 76 1.21 -7.65 -3.15
N ALA A 77 1.07 -6.79 -4.16
CA ALA A 77 2.09 -5.80 -4.52
C ALA A 77 1.48 -4.56 -5.16
N TRP A 78 2.27 -3.49 -5.19
CA TRP A 78 1.94 -2.27 -5.93
C TRP A 78 2.15 -2.46 -7.43
N GLY A 79 1.53 -1.58 -8.23
CA GLY A 79 1.54 -1.66 -9.70
C GLY A 79 2.95 -1.74 -10.33
N TRP A 80 3.96 -1.12 -9.71
CA TRP A 80 5.34 -1.12 -10.20
C TRP A 80 5.92 -2.53 -10.41
N LEU A 81 5.40 -3.54 -9.69
CA LEU A 81 5.90 -4.91 -9.80
C LEU A 81 5.78 -5.44 -11.23
N GLU A 82 4.73 -5.11 -11.97
CA GLU A 82 4.57 -5.56 -13.35
C GLU A 82 5.73 -5.06 -14.25
N GLY A 83 6.18 -3.81 -14.06
CA GLY A 83 7.32 -3.27 -14.80
C GLY A 83 8.61 -4.03 -14.48
N LEU A 84 8.84 -4.30 -13.20
CA LEU A 84 10.01 -5.06 -12.75
C LEU A 84 9.99 -6.51 -13.26
N LEU A 85 8.84 -7.18 -13.27
CA LEU A 85 8.70 -8.55 -13.79
C LEU A 85 9.05 -8.60 -15.28
N LYS A 86 8.56 -7.65 -16.09
CA LYS A 86 8.89 -7.58 -17.53
C LYS A 86 10.40 -7.39 -17.76
N GLU A 87 11.06 -6.60 -16.91
CA GLU A 87 12.49 -6.31 -17.05
C GLU A 87 13.38 -7.46 -16.57
N LYS A 88 13.11 -8.00 -15.37
CA LYS A 88 14.03 -8.92 -14.67
C LYS A 88 13.61 -10.38 -14.72
N TYR A 89 12.33 -10.65 -14.96
CA TYR A 89 11.75 -12.00 -14.94
C TYR A 89 10.89 -12.23 -16.20
N PRO A 90 11.43 -12.02 -17.42
CA PRO A 90 10.63 -11.98 -18.64
C PRO A 90 9.93 -13.30 -19.00
N ASN A 91 10.36 -14.41 -18.39
CA ASN A 91 9.81 -15.74 -18.62
C ASN A 91 8.68 -16.12 -17.63
N VAL A 92 8.41 -15.29 -16.63
CA VAL A 92 7.30 -15.54 -15.70
C VAL A 92 5.99 -15.17 -16.38
N GLU A 93 5.09 -16.13 -16.49
CA GLU A 93 3.70 -15.89 -16.85
C GLU A 93 2.92 -15.46 -15.60
N TYR A 94 2.20 -14.35 -15.70
CA TYR A 94 1.42 -13.82 -14.59
C TYR A 94 0.11 -13.20 -15.06
N GLY A 95 -0.88 -13.22 -14.17
CA GLY A 95 -2.13 -12.47 -14.30
C GLY A 95 -2.19 -11.36 -13.25
N ILE A 96 -2.96 -10.31 -13.54
CA ILE A 96 -3.24 -9.22 -12.60
C ILE A 96 -4.75 -9.19 -12.38
N PHE A 97 -5.15 -9.16 -11.11
CA PHE A 97 -6.54 -9.07 -10.73
C PHE A 97 -6.71 -8.17 -9.49
N PRO A 98 -7.90 -7.60 -9.27
CA PRO A 98 -8.13 -6.73 -8.14
C PRO A 98 -8.04 -7.46 -6.79
N THR A 99 -7.59 -6.79 -5.73
CA THR A 99 -7.52 -7.36 -4.37
C THR A 99 -8.85 -8.00 -3.95
N PRO A 100 -8.89 -9.27 -3.51
CA PRO A 100 -10.13 -9.90 -3.07
C PRO A 100 -10.76 -9.18 -1.87
N THR A 101 -12.09 -9.28 -1.75
CA THR A 101 -12.87 -8.79 -0.61
C THR A 101 -13.52 -9.95 0.13
N PHE A 102 -13.78 -9.80 1.44
CA PHE A 102 -14.43 -10.84 2.24
C PHE A 102 -15.87 -11.15 1.82
N THR A 103 -16.56 -10.18 1.21
CA THR A 103 -17.93 -10.32 0.72
C THR A 103 -18.03 -9.80 -0.72
N LYS A 104 -19.17 -10.06 -1.37
CA LYS A 104 -19.49 -9.51 -2.70
C LYS A 104 -20.00 -8.07 -2.64
N GLU A 105 -20.27 -7.55 -1.45
CA GLU A 105 -20.73 -6.18 -1.26
C GLU A 105 -19.59 -5.19 -1.47
N THR A 106 -19.95 -3.93 -1.71
CA THR A 106 -18.94 -2.86 -1.81
C THR A 106 -18.36 -2.59 -0.42
N PRO A 107 -17.06 -2.78 -0.19
CA PRO A 107 -16.45 -2.46 1.10
C PRO A 107 -16.36 -0.94 1.32
N PHE A 108 -16.02 -0.55 2.55
CA PHE A 108 -15.75 0.85 2.90
C PHE A 108 -14.65 1.45 1.99
N ALA A 109 -13.51 0.76 1.87
CA ALA A 109 -12.56 0.98 0.78
C ALA A 109 -11.99 -0.37 0.34
N TYR A 110 -11.69 -0.53 -0.96
CA TYR A 110 -11.13 -1.79 -1.47
C TYR A 110 -9.69 -2.01 -1.01
N ASP A 111 -8.95 -0.93 -0.92
CA ASP A 111 -7.57 -0.88 -0.45
C ASP A 111 -7.18 0.57 -0.19
N ARG A 112 -5.93 0.79 0.22
CA ARG A 112 -5.31 2.11 0.19
C ARG A 112 -4.56 2.38 -1.11
N TYR A 113 -4.28 3.66 -1.35
CA TYR A 113 -3.27 4.07 -2.33
C TYR A 113 -2.19 4.92 -1.67
N ASN A 114 -1.04 5.03 -2.33
CA ASN A 114 0.01 5.98 -2.00
C ASN A 114 -0.09 7.21 -2.88
N GLY A 115 0.28 8.37 -2.34
CA GLY A 115 0.49 9.56 -3.17
C GLY A 115 1.55 9.29 -4.25
N GLU A 116 1.43 9.98 -5.38
CA GLU A 116 2.43 9.93 -6.44
C GLU A 116 3.79 10.43 -5.91
N SER A 117 4.84 9.61 -6.08
CA SER A 117 6.21 10.01 -5.73
C SER A 117 6.66 11.14 -6.64
N THR A 118 6.77 12.35 -6.08
CA THR A 118 7.25 13.54 -6.80
C THR A 118 8.61 13.97 -6.25
N PRO A 119 9.59 14.33 -7.10
CA PRO A 119 10.85 14.92 -6.64
C PRO A 119 10.64 16.17 -5.78
N GLY A 120 11.37 16.28 -4.67
CA GLY A 120 11.40 17.48 -3.83
C GLY A 120 12.50 18.46 -4.25
N ILE A 121 12.29 19.76 -4.02
CA ILE A 121 13.32 20.78 -4.19
C ILE A 121 14.11 20.90 -2.89
N ASN A 122 15.43 20.75 -2.96
CA ASN A 122 16.30 20.93 -1.80
C ASN A 122 16.37 22.42 -1.40
N ALA A 123 15.90 22.72 -0.18
CA ALA A 123 15.84 24.06 0.37
C ALA A 123 17.22 24.72 0.57
N HIS A 124 18.31 23.95 0.55
CA HIS A 124 19.68 24.42 0.76
C HIS A 124 20.45 24.73 -0.53
N GLN A 125 19.85 24.58 -1.70
CA GLN A 125 20.47 24.96 -2.98
C GLN A 125 20.36 26.47 -3.25
N SER A 126 21.16 26.97 -4.18
CA SER A 126 21.07 28.35 -4.66
C SER A 126 19.68 28.66 -5.25
N LYS A 127 19.31 29.94 -5.32
CA LYS A 127 18.00 30.35 -5.86
C LYS A 127 17.87 30.01 -7.33
N GLU A 128 18.97 30.09 -8.07
CA GLU A 128 19.08 29.72 -9.47
C GLU A 128 18.82 28.22 -9.66
N GLN A 129 19.45 27.37 -8.85
CA GLN A 129 19.21 25.92 -8.89
C GLN A 129 17.78 25.54 -8.46
N GLN A 130 17.23 26.23 -7.45
CA GLN A 130 15.83 26.05 -7.05
C GLN A 130 14.87 26.41 -8.18
N ALA A 131 15.13 27.48 -8.93
CA ALA A 131 14.33 27.87 -10.08
C ALA A 131 14.37 26.81 -11.21
N VAL A 132 15.56 26.30 -11.54
CA VAL A 132 15.71 25.21 -12.52
C VAL A 132 14.99 23.94 -12.06
N ALA A 133 15.14 23.55 -10.78
CA ALA A 133 14.44 22.40 -10.22
C ALA A 133 12.92 22.58 -10.26
N GLN A 134 12.44 23.80 -9.99
CA GLN A 134 11.01 24.14 -10.05
C GLN A 134 10.46 24.00 -11.47
N ASP A 135 11.21 24.40 -12.50
CA ASP A 135 10.81 24.25 -13.90
C ASP A 135 10.82 22.79 -14.34
N PHE A 136 11.81 22.01 -13.91
CA PHE A 136 11.81 20.56 -14.12
C PHE A 136 10.58 19.88 -13.48
N ILE A 137 10.22 20.24 -12.24
CA ILE A 137 9.04 19.70 -11.57
C ILE A 137 7.75 20.08 -12.33
N LYS A 138 7.62 21.32 -12.80
CA LYS A 138 6.48 21.73 -13.64
C LYS A 138 6.43 20.89 -14.91
N PHE A 139 7.56 20.66 -15.57
CA PHE A 139 7.62 19.84 -16.77
C PHE A 139 7.10 18.42 -16.52
N ILE A 140 7.62 17.71 -15.52
CA ILE A 140 7.19 16.33 -15.25
C ILE A 140 5.73 16.21 -14.80
N LEU A 141 5.19 17.23 -14.13
CA LEU A 141 3.79 17.24 -13.66
C LEU A 141 2.79 17.72 -14.72
N ALA A 142 3.23 18.51 -15.71
CA ALA A 142 2.36 19.09 -16.72
C ALA A 142 2.45 18.39 -18.08
N ASN A 143 3.58 17.76 -18.41
CA ASN A 143 3.81 17.17 -19.73
C ASN A 143 3.10 15.81 -19.87
N ASP A 144 2.11 15.75 -20.76
CA ASP A 144 1.30 14.54 -20.98
C ASP A 144 2.14 13.36 -21.50
N ALA A 145 3.11 13.61 -22.38
CA ALA A 145 3.95 12.55 -22.92
C ALA A 145 4.84 11.93 -21.84
N PHE A 146 5.40 12.76 -20.95
CA PHE A 146 6.14 12.31 -19.79
C PHE A 146 5.26 11.48 -18.85
N ILE A 147 4.07 11.99 -18.49
CA ILE A 147 3.18 11.27 -17.57
C ILE A 147 2.74 9.93 -18.18
N ARG A 148 2.40 9.87 -19.47
CA ARG A 148 2.09 8.60 -20.16
C ARG A 148 3.26 7.62 -20.09
N SER A 149 4.49 8.10 -20.29
CA SER A 149 5.69 7.28 -20.15
C SER A 149 5.87 6.79 -18.71
N ALA A 150 5.72 7.67 -17.72
CA ALA A 150 5.82 7.32 -16.30
C ALA A 150 4.77 6.28 -15.92
N VAL A 151 3.51 6.45 -16.33
CA VAL A 151 2.42 5.49 -16.14
C VAL A 151 2.78 4.13 -16.75
N LYS A 152 3.33 4.09 -17.97
CA LYS A 152 3.73 2.85 -18.64
C LYS A 152 4.83 2.08 -17.91
N HIS A 153 5.77 2.78 -17.28
CA HIS A 153 6.93 2.15 -16.63
C HIS A 153 6.72 1.88 -15.14
N LEU A 154 6.01 2.77 -14.44
CA LEU A 154 5.76 2.67 -13.01
C LEU A 154 4.42 1.99 -12.69
N ASN A 155 3.52 1.89 -13.67
CA ASN A 155 2.17 1.35 -13.49
C ASN A 155 1.40 2.01 -12.33
N SER A 156 1.58 3.32 -12.20
CA SER A 156 0.86 4.18 -11.26
C SER A 156 -0.31 4.84 -11.96
N PHE A 157 -1.48 4.85 -11.33
CA PHE A 157 -2.65 5.55 -11.86
C PHE A 157 -2.34 7.06 -11.94
N PRO A 158 -2.57 7.74 -13.08
CA PRO A 158 -2.12 9.13 -13.25
C PRO A 158 -2.85 10.08 -12.28
N ALA A 159 -2.08 10.91 -11.57
CA ALA A 159 -2.66 11.96 -10.72
C ALA A 159 -3.29 13.10 -11.54
N LYS A 160 -2.77 13.33 -12.76
CA LYS A 160 -3.29 14.37 -13.67
C LYS A 160 -4.67 13.98 -14.20
N LYS A 161 -5.71 14.68 -13.75
CA LYS A 161 -7.12 14.42 -14.08
C LYS A 161 -7.41 14.27 -15.58
N SER A 162 -6.75 15.05 -16.43
CA SER A 162 -6.94 14.99 -17.89
C SER A 162 -6.50 13.66 -18.52
N LEU A 163 -5.71 12.85 -17.81
CA LEU A 163 -5.21 11.55 -18.28
C LEU A 163 -5.88 10.36 -17.60
N GLN A 164 -6.75 10.58 -16.61
CA GLN A 164 -7.40 9.49 -15.86
C GLN A 164 -8.40 8.69 -16.69
N ASN A 165 -8.95 9.30 -17.74
CA ASN A 165 -9.87 8.66 -18.69
C ASN A 165 -9.20 8.30 -20.02
N ASP A 166 -7.87 8.29 -20.07
CA ASP A 166 -7.16 8.01 -21.30
C ASP A 166 -7.31 6.53 -21.71
N PRO A 167 -7.81 6.22 -22.92
CA PRO A 167 -8.13 4.85 -23.30
C PRO A 167 -6.89 3.95 -23.44
N GLU A 168 -5.73 4.50 -23.78
CA GLU A 168 -4.50 3.71 -23.89
C GLU A 168 -3.91 3.39 -22.52
N ILE A 169 -3.97 4.33 -21.57
CA ILE A 169 -3.60 4.07 -20.18
C ILE A 169 -4.51 2.99 -19.58
N LEU A 170 -5.83 3.10 -19.77
CA LEU A 170 -6.80 2.21 -19.16
C LEU A 170 -6.78 0.77 -19.72
N LYS A 171 -6.20 0.55 -20.90
CA LYS A 171 -5.98 -0.79 -21.46
C LYS A 171 -4.88 -1.58 -20.73
N ALA A 172 -3.98 -0.91 -20.00
CA ALA A 172 -2.92 -1.61 -19.27
C ALA A 172 -3.51 -2.52 -18.18
N PRO A 173 -3.02 -3.76 -17.98
CA PRO A 173 -3.62 -4.72 -17.06
C PRO A 173 -3.80 -4.20 -15.62
N VAL A 174 -2.79 -3.52 -15.08
CA VAL A 174 -2.87 -2.89 -13.74
C VAL A 174 -3.97 -1.84 -13.70
N MET A 175 -4.10 -1.01 -14.74
CA MET A 175 -5.12 0.04 -14.81
C MET A 175 -6.51 -0.55 -14.96
N ALA A 176 -6.68 -1.56 -15.80
CA ALA A 176 -7.95 -2.27 -15.97
C ALA A 176 -8.41 -2.92 -14.65
N ALA A 177 -7.49 -3.42 -13.83
CA ALA A 177 -7.82 -3.98 -12.52
C ALA A 177 -8.20 -2.89 -11.48
N ILE A 178 -7.57 -1.72 -11.54
CA ILE A 178 -7.77 -0.64 -10.56
C ILE A 178 -8.94 0.28 -10.91
N GLN A 179 -9.15 0.61 -12.20
CA GLN A 179 -10.11 1.61 -12.65
C GLN A 179 -11.53 1.42 -12.09
N PRO A 180 -12.09 0.20 -12.01
CA PRO A 180 -13.44 0.01 -11.46
C PRO A 180 -13.54 0.33 -9.96
N ARG A 181 -12.41 0.49 -9.27
CA ARG A 181 -12.30 0.64 -7.82
C ARG A 181 -11.59 1.91 -7.38
N VAL A 182 -11.04 2.69 -8.31
CA VAL A 182 -10.14 3.82 -8.03
C VAL A 182 -10.77 4.89 -7.13
N ASN A 183 -12.08 5.12 -7.27
CA ASN A 183 -12.83 6.06 -6.42
C ASN A 183 -13.02 5.55 -4.98
N ARG A 184 -12.89 4.24 -4.75
CA ARG A 184 -13.00 3.57 -3.44
C ARG A 184 -11.65 3.06 -2.92
N LEU A 185 -10.56 3.71 -3.32
CA LEU A 185 -9.27 3.59 -2.66
C LEU A 185 -9.09 4.74 -1.68
N ILE A 186 -8.53 4.47 -0.50
CA ILE A 186 -8.34 5.48 0.56
C ILE A 186 -6.88 5.89 0.69
N TRP A 187 -6.62 7.16 0.94
CA TRP A 187 -5.27 7.65 1.26
C TRP A 187 -5.19 8.14 2.70
N PRO A 188 -4.38 7.50 3.55
CA PRO A 188 -4.24 7.91 4.94
C PRO A 188 -3.41 9.18 5.14
N GLY A 189 -2.75 9.68 4.08
CA GLY A 189 -1.77 10.74 4.19
C GLY A 189 -0.34 10.22 4.06
N ILE A 190 0.63 11.10 4.22
CA ILE A 190 2.06 10.75 4.32
C ILE A 190 2.31 10.26 5.75
N THR A 191 1.94 9.01 6.02
CA THR A 191 2.02 8.43 7.37
C THR A 191 3.47 8.31 7.83
N PRO A 192 3.78 8.55 9.11
CA PRO A 192 5.10 8.26 9.66
C PRO A 192 5.48 6.79 9.46
N SER A 193 6.75 6.51 9.15
CA SER A 193 7.24 5.17 8.82
C SER A 193 6.95 4.12 9.91
N THR A 194 6.90 4.54 11.18
CA THR A 194 6.56 3.68 12.33
C THR A 194 5.24 2.90 12.15
N VAL A 195 4.28 3.44 11.38
CA VAL A 195 2.99 2.78 11.12
C VAL A 195 3.20 1.51 10.30
N GLU A 196 4.05 1.55 9.28
CA GLU A 196 4.35 0.38 8.45
C GLU A 196 5.39 -0.52 9.13
N THR A 197 6.45 0.04 9.71
CA THR A 197 7.53 -0.76 10.33
C THR A 197 7.07 -1.50 11.58
N SER A 198 6.29 -0.88 12.46
CA SER A 198 5.74 -1.56 13.66
C SER A 198 4.71 -2.61 13.29
N SER A 199 3.91 -2.37 12.24
CA SER A 199 2.94 -3.36 11.73
C SER A 199 3.67 -4.61 11.20
N LYS A 200 4.69 -4.41 10.37
CA LYS A 200 5.57 -5.49 9.87
C LYS A 200 6.21 -6.29 11.01
N ALA A 201 6.74 -5.61 12.02
CA ALA A 201 7.34 -6.27 13.18
C ALA A 201 6.31 -7.14 13.93
N ALA A 202 5.08 -6.68 14.10
CA ALA A 202 4.02 -7.48 14.73
C ALA A 202 3.75 -8.79 13.97
N PHE A 203 3.71 -8.75 12.63
CA PHE A 203 3.55 -9.97 11.82
C PHE A 203 4.70 -10.94 11.98
N GLN A 204 5.93 -10.44 11.87
CA GLN A 204 7.12 -11.27 12.04
C GLN A 204 7.11 -11.93 13.42
N ASN A 205 6.73 -11.19 14.46
CA ASN A 205 6.65 -11.75 15.79
C ASN A 205 5.58 -12.84 15.92
N VAL A 206 4.40 -12.64 15.34
CA VAL A 206 3.31 -13.65 15.39
C VAL A 206 3.66 -14.90 14.57
N MET A 207 4.17 -14.70 13.36
CA MET A 207 4.29 -15.76 12.37
C MET A 207 5.63 -16.50 12.42
N GLN A 208 6.69 -15.83 12.85
CA GLN A 208 8.06 -16.35 12.84
C GLN A 208 8.59 -16.57 14.27
N ASN A 209 8.23 -15.71 15.22
CA ASN A 209 8.78 -15.75 16.58
C ASN A 209 7.82 -16.36 17.63
N GLY A 210 6.63 -16.81 17.21
CA GLY A 210 5.66 -17.48 18.10
C GLY A 210 5.00 -16.57 19.14
N GLN A 211 5.09 -15.25 19.00
CA GLN A 211 4.41 -14.31 19.89
C GLN A 211 2.89 -14.40 19.71
N SER A 212 2.13 -14.19 20.80
CA SER A 212 0.67 -14.10 20.68
C SER A 212 0.26 -12.87 19.88
N ILE A 213 -0.85 -12.99 19.13
CA ILE A 213 -1.46 -11.86 18.40
C ILE A 213 -1.77 -10.71 19.35
N ASP A 214 -2.21 -11.02 20.58
CA ASP A 214 -2.55 -10.01 21.58
C ASP A 214 -1.36 -9.09 21.90
N SER A 215 -0.24 -9.71 22.28
CA SER A 215 1.00 -9.03 22.68
C SER A 215 1.62 -8.26 21.51
N ALA A 216 1.77 -8.90 20.35
CA ALA A 216 2.45 -8.30 19.20
C ALA A 216 1.75 -7.01 18.71
N VAL A 217 0.42 -7.01 18.68
CA VAL A 217 -0.36 -5.83 18.26
C VAL A 217 -0.33 -4.73 19.32
N LYS A 218 -0.37 -5.07 20.63
CA LYS A 218 -0.23 -4.10 21.73
C LYS A 218 1.14 -3.42 21.69
N GLU A 219 2.21 -4.19 21.50
CA GLU A 219 3.57 -3.68 21.41
C GLU A 219 3.78 -2.79 20.18
N ALA A 220 3.23 -3.18 19.04
CA ALA A 220 3.27 -2.35 17.83
C ALA A 220 2.51 -1.04 18.02
N GLN A 221 1.30 -1.06 18.59
CA GLN A 221 0.55 0.14 18.94
C GLN A 221 1.36 1.06 19.88
N ALA A 222 1.95 0.50 20.94
CA ALA A 222 2.75 1.26 21.89
C ALA A 222 3.98 1.90 21.22
N THR A 223 4.65 1.17 20.33
CA THR A 223 5.76 1.69 19.52
C THR A 223 5.32 2.85 18.63
N MET A 224 4.22 2.68 17.89
CA MET A 224 3.68 3.74 17.03
C MET A 224 3.33 4.99 17.85
N VAL A 225 2.67 4.84 19.02
CA VAL A 225 2.31 5.97 19.90
C VAL A 225 3.57 6.69 20.41
N LYS A 226 4.59 5.93 20.82
CA LYS A 226 5.86 6.48 21.30
C LYS A 226 6.56 7.30 20.19
N ASP A 227 6.68 6.73 19.00
CA ASP A 227 7.39 7.33 17.87
C ASP A 227 6.64 8.55 17.32
N MET A 228 5.31 8.54 17.38
CA MET A 228 4.46 9.63 16.93
C MET A 228 4.24 10.75 17.98
N LYS A 229 4.74 10.62 19.21
CA LYS A 229 4.45 11.54 20.32
C LYS A 229 4.68 13.02 19.98
N ASN A 230 5.72 13.32 19.19
CA ASN A 230 6.09 14.68 18.80
C ASN A 230 5.80 14.96 17.30
N SER A 231 5.03 14.09 16.64
CA SER A 231 4.68 14.25 15.24
C SER A 231 3.57 15.29 15.07
N ASN A 232 3.72 16.14 14.05
CA ASN A 232 2.65 17.03 13.60
C ASN A 232 1.71 16.38 12.57
N PHE A 233 1.87 15.07 12.33
CA PHE A 233 1.05 14.33 11.38
C PHE A 233 -0.44 14.39 11.75
N LYS A 234 -1.27 14.53 10.71
CA LYS A 234 -2.71 14.35 10.78
C LYS A 234 -3.17 13.53 9.58
N SER A 235 -3.88 12.45 9.87
CA SER A 235 -4.44 11.54 8.87
C SER A 235 -5.34 12.28 7.87
N ALA A 236 -5.24 11.88 6.60
CA ALA A 236 -6.09 12.33 5.52
C ALA A 236 -7.36 11.46 5.35
N GLU A 237 -7.55 10.41 6.16
CA GLU A 237 -8.71 9.50 6.05
C GLU A 237 -10.05 10.25 6.11
N SER A 238 -10.14 11.30 6.93
CA SER A 238 -11.33 12.17 7.03
C SER A 238 -11.71 12.90 5.72
N LYS A 239 -10.81 12.93 4.74
CA LYS A 239 -11.04 13.51 3.39
C LYS A 239 -11.53 12.47 2.38
N TYR A 240 -11.58 11.20 2.76
CA TYR A 240 -12.09 10.14 1.90
C TYR A 240 -13.56 10.38 1.56
N GLU A 241 -13.92 10.23 0.29
CA GLU A 241 -15.28 10.53 -0.21
C GLU A 241 -16.36 9.78 0.56
N PHE A 242 -16.09 8.52 0.88
CA PHE A 242 -17.02 7.63 1.58
C PHE A 242 -16.77 7.56 3.09
N PHE A 243 -16.04 8.52 3.68
CA PHE A 243 -15.62 8.48 5.09
C PHE A 243 -16.75 8.15 6.07
N LYS A 244 -17.97 8.66 5.85
CA LYS A 244 -19.13 8.42 6.72
C LYS A 244 -19.64 6.97 6.73
N GLU A 245 -19.17 6.12 5.82
CA GLU A 245 -19.52 4.70 5.73
C GLU A 245 -18.67 3.81 6.65
N HIS A 246 -17.63 4.35 7.31
CA HIS A 246 -16.81 3.58 8.24
C HIS A 246 -17.66 3.15 9.45
N LYS A 247 -17.45 1.93 9.93
CA LYS A 247 -18.21 1.37 11.07
C LYS A 247 -17.53 1.67 12.40
#